data_AF-A0A0D2EZR3-F1
#
_entry.id   AF-A0A0D2EZR3-F1
#
_cell.length_a   1.000
_cell.length_b   1.000
_cell.length_c   1.000
_cell.angle_alpha   90.00
_cell.angle_beta   90.00
_cell.angle_gamma   90.00
#
_symmetry.space_group_name_H-M   'P 1'
#
loop_
_entity.id
_entity.type
_entity.pdbx_description
1 polymer ?
#
loop_
_entity_poly.entity_id
_entity_poly.type
_entity_poly.pdbx_seq_one_letter_code
_entity_poly.pdbx_strand_id
1 'polypeptide(L)'
;MLIRSSELSDEINALNAIYGENTVTVTFHNHHHTTIVLKLPNLTYGFLLQIPSTYPNSIPRVMGVDDLAQSRDLSVQQSATYLHACIAAVHQPRSVCLYDAIDELAPILHLQRKQRQYRCREDAMEVLTEQSIALRDLAVRAKSRSFQFQSNIDDNFPGVSDCAACMEPFFKIMMTNLQCQHSFCRECLHDASPLY
;
A
#
# COMPACT_ATOMS: atom_id res chain seq x y z
N MET A 1 -8.47 -26.60 -1.09
CA MET A 1 -7.42 -26.16 -2.04
C MET A 1 -6.09 -26.26 -1.31
N LEU A 2 -5.12 -27.02 -1.80
CA LEU A 2 -3.86 -27.27 -1.10
C LEU A 2 -2.89 -26.10 -1.33
N ILE A 3 -2.72 -25.25 -0.32
CA ILE A 3 -1.66 -24.24 -0.31
C ILE A 3 -0.35 -24.97 0.05
N ARG A 4 0.69 -24.81 -0.77
CA ARG A 4 1.96 -25.54 -0.59
C ARG A 4 2.81 -25.02 0.57
N SER A 5 2.79 -23.71 0.84
CA SER A 5 3.48 -23.14 2.00
C SER A 5 2.58 -23.30 3.23
N SER A 6 3.07 -24.06 4.21
CA SER A 6 2.43 -24.19 5.52
C SER A 6 2.33 -22.84 6.21
N GLU A 7 3.37 -22.01 6.10
CA GLU A 7 3.42 -20.68 6.69
C GLU A 7 2.31 -19.77 6.14
N LEU A 8 2.12 -19.76 4.82
CA LEU A 8 1.02 -19.01 4.19
C LEU A 8 -0.34 -19.58 4.59
N SER A 9 -0.47 -20.91 4.66
CA SER A 9 -1.74 -21.53 5.06
C SER A 9 -2.12 -21.18 6.50
N ASP A 10 -1.15 -21.24 7.41
CA ASP A 10 -1.34 -20.90 8.83
C ASP A 10 -1.66 -19.42 9.01
N GLU A 11 -0.98 -18.54 8.26
CA GLU A 11 -1.27 -17.12 8.26
C GLU A 11 -2.68 -16.81 7.73
N ILE A 12 -3.11 -17.45 6.65
CA ILE A 12 -4.47 -17.29 6.11
C ILE A 12 -5.52 -17.74 7.12
N ASN A 13 -5.28 -18.88 7.79
CA ASN A 13 -6.17 -19.36 8.84
C ASN A 13 -6.25 -18.38 10.01
N ALA A 14 -5.11 -17.84 10.44
CA ALA A 14 -5.05 -16.83 11.50
C ALA A 14 -5.80 -15.55 11.11
N LEU A 15 -5.57 -15.03 9.90
CA LEU A 15 -6.26 -13.83 9.41
C LEU A 15 -7.76 -14.01 9.31
N ASN A 16 -8.22 -15.15 8.80
CA ASN A 16 -9.65 -15.49 8.74
C ASN A 16 -10.25 -15.64 10.15
N ALA A 17 -9.49 -16.10 11.14
CA ALA A 17 -9.96 -16.16 12.53
C ALA A 17 -10.06 -14.77 13.17
N ILE A 18 -9.18 -13.82 12.83
CA ILE A 18 -9.13 -12.47 13.40
C ILE A 18 -10.20 -11.55 12.78
N TYR A 19 -10.29 -11.52 11.45
CA TYR A 19 -11.12 -10.55 10.72
C TYR A 19 -12.44 -11.14 10.21
N GLY A 20 -12.62 -12.46 10.32
CA GLY A 20 -13.81 -13.19 9.89
C GLY A 20 -13.54 -14.10 8.69
N GLU A 21 -14.42 -15.07 8.50
CA GLU A 21 -14.32 -16.03 7.40
C GLU A 21 -14.31 -15.30 6.04
N ASN A 22 -13.53 -15.85 5.10
CA ASN A 22 -13.33 -15.29 3.75
C ASN A 22 -12.63 -13.91 3.70
N THR A 23 -11.97 -13.47 4.79
CA THR A 23 -11.06 -12.31 4.75
C THR A 23 -9.96 -12.54 3.73
N VAL A 24 -9.35 -13.73 3.74
CA VAL A 24 -8.40 -14.15 2.73
C VAL A 24 -8.92 -15.39 2.02
N THR A 25 -9.04 -15.29 0.70
CA THR A 25 -9.48 -16.38 -0.17
C THR A 25 -8.42 -16.65 -1.23
N VAL A 26 -8.08 -17.92 -1.44
CA VAL A 26 -7.15 -18.32 -2.50
C VAL A 26 -7.92 -18.44 -3.81
N THR A 27 -7.53 -17.68 -4.83
CA THR A 27 -8.20 -17.69 -6.14
C THR A 27 -7.44 -18.50 -7.17
N PHE A 28 -6.11 -18.54 -7.07
CA PHE A 28 -5.27 -19.27 -8.00
C PHE A 28 -4.01 -19.78 -7.29
N HIS A 29 -3.53 -20.95 -7.71
CA HIS A 29 -2.30 -21.53 -7.17
C HIS A 29 -1.56 -22.32 -8.25
N ASN A 30 -0.26 -22.08 -8.37
CA ASN A 30 0.62 -22.86 -9.24
C ASN A 30 2.00 -23.10 -8.58
N HIS A 31 2.95 -23.60 -9.36
CA HIS A 31 4.30 -23.93 -8.87
C HIS A 31 5.14 -22.72 -8.44
N HIS A 32 4.82 -21.53 -8.93
CA HIS A 32 5.63 -20.32 -8.76
C HIS A 32 4.99 -19.32 -7.79
N HIS A 33 3.67 -19.28 -7.69
CA HIS A 33 2.96 -18.36 -6.81
C HIS A 33 1.54 -18.83 -6.46
N THR A 34 1.01 -18.22 -5.41
CA THR A 34 -0.38 -18.31 -4.98
C THR A 34 -1.00 -16.93 -5.10
N THR A 35 -2.12 -16.81 -5.81
CA THR A 35 -2.89 -15.57 -5.84
C THR A 35 -4.00 -15.65 -4.79
N ILE A 36 -4.07 -14.62 -3.97
CA ILE A 36 -5.09 -14.49 -2.94
C ILE A 36 -5.85 -13.19 -3.12
N VAL A 37 -7.09 -13.17 -2.63
CA VAL A 37 -7.89 -11.97 -2.49
C VAL A 37 -8.06 -11.68 -1.00
N LEU A 38 -7.63 -10.49 -0.59
CA LEU A 38 -7.73 -9.96 0.78
C LEU A 38 -8.89 -8.96 0.86
N LYS A 39 -9.99 -9.34 1.52
CA LYS A 39 -11.20 -8.52 1.75
C LYS A 39 -11.26 -8.11 3.22
N LEU A 40 -10.99 -6.84 3.49
CA LEU A 40 -11.12 -6.29 4.85
C LEU A 40 -12.58 -5.91 5.13
N PRO A 41 -13.09 -6.11 6.36
CA PRO A 41 -14.52 -5.92 6.69
C PRO A 41 -15.03 -4.49 6.46
N ASN A 42 -14.13 -3.51 6.46
CA ASN A 42 -14.47 -2.09 6.30
C ASN A 42 -14.30 -1.59 4.85
N LEU A 43 -14.09 -2.47 3.88
CA LEU A 43 -13.90 -2.14 2.48
C LEU A 43 -14.93 -2.86 1.61
N THR A 44 -15.36 -2.19 0.53
CA THR A 44 -16.29 -2.75 -0.46
C THR A 44 -15.58 -3.54 -1.56
N TYR A 45 -14.25 -3.56 -1.56
CA TYR A 45 -13.39 -4.23 -2.53
C TYR A 45 -12.38 -5.12 -1.81
N GLY A 46 -11.86 -6.13 -2.53
CA GLY A 46 -10.72 -6.93 -2.11
C GLY A 46 -9.44 -6.53 -2.84
N PHE A 47 -8.30 -6.68 -2.17
CA PHE A 47 -6.99 -6.54 -2.79
C PHE A 47 -6.56 -7.87 -3.42
N LEU A 48 -6.00 -7.82 -4.62
CA LEU A 48 -5.45 -8.99 -5.28
C LEU A 48 -3.93 -9.04 -5.00
N LEU A 49 -3.48 -10.09 -4.31
CA LEU A 49 -2.08 -10.28 -3.97
C LEU A 49 -1.53 -11.53 -4.66
N GLN A 50 -0.31 -11.43 -5.18
CA GLN A 50 0.49 -12.55 -5.65
C GLN A 50 1.56 -12.87 -4.61
N ILE A 51 1.46 -14.06 -4.02
CA ILE A 51 2.38 -14.58 -3.01
C ILE A 51 3.37 -15.52 -3.70
N PRO A 52 4.67 -15.20 -3.75
CA PRO A 52 5.68 -16.09 -4.33
C PRO A 52 5.73 -17.44 -3.60
N SER A 53 6.09 -18.52 -4.30
CA SER A 53 6.28 -19.84 -3.70
C SER A 53 7.40 -19.89 -2.65
N THR A 54 8.26 -18.88 -2.62
CA THR A 54 9.37 -18.70 -1.68
C THR A 54 9.00 -17.88 -0.44
N TYR A 55 7.76 -17.39 -0.34
CA TYR A 55 7.24 -16.73 0.86
C TYR A 55 7.37 -17.66 2.09
N PRO A 56 7.80 -17.17 3.27
CA PRO A 56 8.02 -15.76 3.65
C PRO A 56 9.38 -15.14 3.26
N ASN A 57 10.28 -15.88 2.61
CA ASN A 57 11.60 -15.33 2.25
C ASN A 57 11.54 -14.27 1.14
N SER A 58 10.49 -14.28 0.33
CA SER A 58 10.26 -13.28 -0.70
C SER A 58 8.99 -12.49 -0.42
N ILE A 59 9.01 -11.21 -0.78
CA ILE A 59 7.91 -10.27 -0.52
C ILE A 59 6.65 -10.59 -1.35
N PRO A 60 5.45 -10.55 -0.75
CA PRO A 60 4.18 -10.52 -1.47
C PRO A 60 4.07 -9.32 -2.43
N ARG A 61 3.43 -9.48 -3.58
CA ARG A 61 3.17 -8.39 -4.53
C ARG A 61 1.69 -8.05 -4.58
N VAL A 62 1.35 -6.77 -4.44
CA VAL A 62 -0.02 -6.29 -4.67
C VAL A 62 -0.22 -6.08 -6.17
N MET A 63 -1.15 -6.82 -6.75
CA MET A 63 -1.48 -6.75 -8.19
C MET A 63 -2.52 -5.67 -8.49
N GLY A 64 -3.32 -5.29 -7.50
CA GLY A 64 -4.40 -4.32 -7.63
C GLY A 64 -5.59 -4.69 -6.75
N VAL A 65 -6.80 -4.54 -7.29
CA VAL A 65 -8.06 -4.91 -6.64
C VAL A 65 -8.83 -5.93 -7.48
N ASP A 66 -9.62 -6.75 -6.80
CA ASP A 66 -10.39 -7.86 -7.39
C ASP A 66 -11.58 -7.38 -8.24
N ASP A 67 -12.12 -6.19 -7.95
CA ASP A 67 -13.29 -5.63 -8.63
C ASP A 67 -12.89 -4.64 -9.75
N LEU A 68 -13.26 -4.96 -10.99
CA LEU A 68 -12.97 -4.14 -12.17
C LEU A 68 -13.61 -2.75 -12.12
N ALA A 69 -14.84 -2.63 -11.61
CA ALA A 69 -15.51 -1.33 -11.50
C ALA A 69 -14.81 -0.45 -10.46
N GLN A 70 -14.46 -1.02 -9.30
CA GLN A 70 -13.80 -0.29 -8.23
C GLN A 70 -12.33 0.03 -8.56
N SER A 71 -11.67 -0.76 -9.42
CA SER A 71 -10.30 -0.52 -9.89
C SER A 71 -10.09 0.83 -10.58
N ARG A 72 -11.17 1.47 -11.05
CA ARG A 72 -11.15 2.78 -11.71
C ARG A 72 -11.21 3.95 -10.73
N ASP A 73 -11.58 3.72 -9.47
CA ASP A 73 -11.59 4.76 -8.45
C ASP A 73 -10.16 5.04 -7.98
N LEU A 74 -9.72 6.29 -8.12
CA LEU A 74 -8.37 6.73 -7.72
C LEU A 74 -8.07 6.41 -6.25
N SER A 75 -9.06 6.50 -5.37
CA SER A 75 -8.87 6.20 -3.95
C SER A 75 -8.62 4.71 -3.68
N VAL A 76 -9.22 3.85 -4.50
CA VAL A 76 -9.05 2.40 -4.43
C VAL A 76 -7.66 2.02 -4.95
N GLN A 77 -7.22 2.67 -6.02
CA GLN A 77 -5.85 2.55 -6.53
C GLN A 77 -4.83 3.03 -5.48
N GLN A 78 -5.07 4.17 -4.83
CA GLN A 78 -4.24 4.67 -3.73
C GLN A 78 -4.13 3.65 -2.61
N SER A 79 -5.26 3.08 -2.16
CA SER A 79 -5.25 2.06 -1.11
C SER A 79 -4.45 0.81 -1.49
N ALA A 80 -4.48 0.38 -2.75
CA ALA A 80 -3.67 -0.75 -3.21
C ALA A 80 -2.16 -0.44 -3.17
N THR A 81 -1.78 0.78 -3.51
CA THR A 81 -0.40 1.24 -3.39
C THR A 81 0.05 1.41 -1.93
N TYR A 82 -0.82 1.90 -1.06
CA TYR A 82 -0.51 1.97 0.37
C TYR A 82 -0.33 0.57 0.96
N LEU A 83 -1.18 -0.40 0.61
CA LEU A 83 -1.00 -1.79 1.02
C LEU A 83 0.35 -2.34 0.57
N HIS A 84 0.76 -2.05 -0.68
CA HIS A 84 2.06 -2.47 -1.17
C HIS A 84 3.19 -1.90 -0.30
N ALA A 85 3.15 -0.59 0.00
CA ALA A 85 4.15 0.03 0.86
C ALA A 85 4.12 -0.50 2.30
N CYS A 86 2.95 -0.80 2.86
CA CYS A 86 2.83 -1.47 4.16
C CYS A 86 3.57 -2.81 4.13
N ILE A 87 3.28 -3.67 3.15
CA ILE A 87 3.97 -4.96 2.97
C ILE A 87 5.49 -4.76 2.89
N ALA A 88 5.96 -3.78 2.13
CA ALA A 88 7.38 -3.50 2.00
C ALA A 88 8.02 -2.98 3.29
N ALA A 89 7.30 -2.18 4.07
CA ALA A 89 7.79 -1.62 5.32
C ALA A 89 7.91 -2.71 6.41
N VAL A 90 7.01 -3.69 6.43
CA VAL A 90 6.97 -4.75 7.45
C VAL A 90 7.70 -6.03 7.06
N HIS A 91 7.85 -6.32 5.76
CA HIS A 91 8.42 -7.59 5.30
C HIS A 91 9.83 -7.81 5.84
N GLN A 92 10.02 -9.01 6.38
CA GLN A 92 11.32 -9.53 6.79
C GLN A 92 11.42 -10.98 6.32
N PRO A 93 12.55 -11.42 5.73
CA PRO A 93 12.73 -12.80 5.36
C PRO A 93 12.52 -13.71 6.56
N ARG A 94 11.95 -14.89 6.31
CA ARG A 94 11.68 -15.93 7.32
C ARG A 94 10.57 -15.57 8.32
N SER A 95 9.86 -14.45 8.13
CA SER A 95 8.66 -14.11 8.90
C SER A 95 7.50 -13.80 7.97
N VAL A 96 6.32 -14.32 8.32
CA VAL A 96 5.07 -13.91 7.69
C VAL A 96 4.72 -12.47 8.07
N CYS A 97 4.00 -11.73 7.23
CA CYS A 97 3.83 -10.28 7.41
C CYS A 97 2.49 -9.69 6.95
N LEU A 98 1.53 -10.49 6.49
CA LEU A 98 0.24 -10.00 6.01
C LEU A 98 -0.59 -9.37 7.14
N TYR A 99 -0.54 -9.91 8.36
CA TYR A 99 -1.19 -9.28 9.52
C TYR A 99 -0.61 -7.90 9.80
N ASP A 100 0.71 -7.80 9.93
CA ASP A 100 1.40 -6.53 10.21
C ASP A 100 1.12 -5.49 9.12
N ALA A 101 1.07 -5.92 7.85
CA ALA A 101 0.74 -5.05 6.74
C ALA A 101 -0.72 -4.53 6.79
N ILE A 102 -1.67 -5.36 7.23
CA ILE A 102 -3.07 -4.96 7.43
C ILE A 102 -3.18 -3.96 8.59
N ASP A 103 -2.46 -4.22 9.68
CA ASP A 103 -2.46 -3.36 10.87
C ASP A 103 -1.87 -1.97 10.56
N GLU A 104 -0.78 -1.93 9.79
CA GLU A 104 -0.18 -0.68 9.27
C GLU A 104 -1.10 0.07 8.29
N LEU A 105 -1.88 -0.65 7.49
CA LEU A 105 -2.81 -0.05 6.53
C LEU A 105 -4.05 0.55 7.19
N ALA A 106 -4.52 -0.04 8.30
CA ALA A 106 -5.74 0.36 8.99
C ALA A 106 -5.81 1.86 9.35
N PRO A 107 -4.80 2.49 9.99
CA PRO A 107 -4.83 3.92 10.31
C PRO A 107 -4.83 4.79 9.04
N ILE A 108 -4.15 4.37 7.98
CA ILE A 108 -4.10 5.11 6.71
C ILE A 108 -5.49 5.13 6.05
N LEU A 109 -6.17 3.99 6.00
CA LEU A 109 -7.54 3.91 5.48
C LEU A 109 -8.52 4.72 6.33
N HIS A 110 -8.32 4.75 7.65
CA HIS A 110 -9.14 5.57 8.54
C HIS A 110 -8.98 7.06 8.24
N LEU A 111 -7.75 7.55 8.08
CA LEU A 111 -7.45 8.93 7.70
C LEU A 111 -8.02 9.27 6.31
N GLN A 112 -7.88 8.36 5.34
CA GLN A 112 -8.43 8.52 3.99
C GLN A 112 -9.97 8.61 3.99
N ARG A 113 -10.66 7.85 4.84
CA ARG A 113 -12.13 7.97 5.02
C ARG A 113 -12.52 9.27 5.70
N LYS A 114 -11.81 9.65 6.77
CA LYS A 114 -11.99 10.93 7.46
C LYS A 114 -11.87 12.11 6.49
N GLN A 115 -10.81 12.14 5.68
CA GLN A 115 -10.57 13.16 4.67
C GLN A 115 -11.78 13.34 3.72
N ARG A 116 -12.46 12.24 3.36
CA ARG A 116 -13.67 12.25 2.52
C ARG A 116 -14.92 12.76 3.23
N GLN A 117 -14.97 12.69 4.56
CA GLN A 117 -16.16 13.00 5.35
C GLN A 117 -16.22 14.44 5.85
N TYR A 118 -15.08 15.11 6.06
CA TYR A 118 -15.07 16.48 6.59
C TYR A 118 -15.63 17.50 5.59
N ARG A 119 -16.59 18.32 6.06
CA ARG A 119 -17.26 19.41 5.31
C ARG A 119 -16.77 20.82 5.71
N CYS A 120 -16.02 20.96 6.81
CA CYS A 120 -15.47 22.24 7.31
C CYS A 120 -13.95 22.34 7.08
N ARG A 121 -13.45 23.56 6.89
CA ARG A 121 -12.09 23.84 6.36
C ARG A 121 -10.94 23.59 7.36
N GLU A 122 -11.14 23.84 8.65
CA GLU A 122 -10.08 23.68 9.67
C GLU A 122 -9.82 22.21 10.02
N ASP A 123 -10.87 21.44 10.34
CA ASP A 123 -10.76 19.99 10.60
C ASP A 123 -10.22 19.21 9.37
N ALA A 124 -10.51 19.69 8.16
CA ALA A 124 -9.98 19.09 6.94
C ALA A 124 -8.46 19.26 6.82
N MET A 125 -7.89 20.40 7.25
CA MET A 125 -6.45 20.65 7.17
C MET A 125 -5.67 19.79 8.18
N GLU A 126 -6.20 19.60 9.38
CA GLU A 126 -5.60 18.72 10.40
C GLU A 126 -5.51 17.28 9.90
N VAL A 127 -6.61 16.74 9.35
CA VAL A 127 -6.66 15.37 8.81
C VAL A 127 -5.72 15.17 7.62
N LEU A 128 -5.64 16.16 6.72
CA LEU A 128 -4.68 16.15 5.62
C LEU A 128 -3.23 16.12 6.12
N THR A 129 -2.95 16.89 7.18
CA THR A 129 -1.62 16.95 7.79
C THR A 129 -1.27 15.61 8.43
N GLU A 130 -2.16 15.05 9.25
CA GLU A 130 -1.97 13.71 9.84
C GLU A 130 -1.74 12.64 8.77
N GLN A 131 -2.57 12.63 7.72
CA GLN A 131 -2.44 11.69 6.61
C GLN A 131 -1.09 11.85 5.89
N SER A 132 -0.65 13.08 5.64
CA SER A 132 0.62 13.34 4.98
C SER A 132 1.83 12.85 5.81
N ILE A 133 1.78 13.01 7.13
CA ILE A 133 2.84 12.54 8.04
C ILE A 133 2.88 11.01 8.03
N ALA A 134 1.72 10.36 8.15
CA ALA A 134 1.63 8.90 8.14
C ALA A 134 2.12 8.31 6.82
N LEU A 135 1.71 8.88 5.68
CA LEU A 135 2.14 8.43 4.36
C LEU A 135 3.64 8.66 4.12
N ARG A 136 4.19 9.77 4.61
CA ARG A 136 5.62 10.06 4.53
C ARG A 136 6.43 9.04 5.33
N ASP A 137 6.06 8.79 6.59
CA ASP A 137 6.73 7.78 7.42
C ASP A 137 6.71 6.41 6.74
N LEU A 138 5.55 6.00 6.23
CA LEU A 138 5.41 4.74 5.51
C LEU A 138 6.33 4.68 4.28
N ALA A 139 6.38 5.75 3.47
CA ALA A 139 7.22 5.80 2.28
C ALA A 139 8.72 5.67 2.63
N VAL A 140 9.17 6.31 3.71
CA VAL A 140 10.56 6.20 4.22
C VAL A 140 10.87 4.76 4.65
N ARG A 141 9.97 4.13 5.41
CA ARG A 141 10.16 2.74 5.86
C ARG A 141 10.15 1.75 4.69
N ALA A 142 9.18 1.85 3.79
CA ALA A 142 9.10 0.99 2.60
C ALA A 142 10.37 1.08 1.73
N LYS A 143 10.90 2.30 1.56
CA LYS A 143 12.12 2.52 0.78
C LYS A 143 13.36 1.96 1.46
N SER A 144 13.53 2.19 2.77
CA SER A 144 14.70 1.68 3.50
C SER A 144 14.79 0.16 3.49
N ARG A 145 13.64 -0.54 3.48
CA ARG A 145 13.57 -2.00 3.34
C ARG A 145 13.84 -2.49 1.93
N SER A 146 13.41 -1.75 0.91
CA SER A 146 13.68 -2.09 -0.49
C SER A 146 15.18 -2.10 -0.81
N PHE A 147 15.94 -1.15 -0.25
CA PHE A 147 17.41 -1.10 -0.38
C PHE A 147 18.16 -2.27 0.28
N GLN A 148 17.56 -2.92 1.29
CA GLN A 148 18.21 -4.06 1.98
C GLN A 148 18.10 -5.37 1.21
N PHE A 149 17.18 -5.49 0.24
CA PHE A 149 16.85 -6.77 -0.40
C PHE A 149 17.07 -6.82 -1.92
N GLN A 150 17.43 -5.72 -2.58
CA GLN A 150 17.66 -5.68 -4.04
C GLN A 150 19.03 -5.06 -4.38
N SER A 151 20.03 -5.90 -4.65
CA SER A 151 21.27 -5.47 -5.34
C SER A 151 21.21 -5.67 -6.85
N ASN A 152 20.09 -6.17 -7.42
CA ASN A 152 19.90 -6.30 -8.86
C ASN A 152 18.40 -6.43 -9.22
N ILE A 153 17.99 -5.66 -10.24
CA ILE A 153 16.74 -5.72 -11.03
C ILE A 153 15.55 -4.86 -10.51
N ASP A 154 15.32 -3.79 -11.28
CA ASP A 154 14.21 -2.82 -11.36
C ASP A 154 13.99 -1.86 -10.16
N ASP A 155 14.58 -0.67 -10.29
CA ASP A 155 14.48 0.55 -9.46
C ASP A 155 13.06 1.14 -9.28
N ASN A 156 12.01 0.35 -9.44
CA ASN A 156 10.63 0.82 -9.32
C ASN A 156 9.88 -0.01 -8.30
N PHE A 157 9.99 0.35 -7.03
CA PHE A 157 8.91 0.05 -6.09
C PHE A 157 7.60 0.60 -6.70
N PRO A 158 6.60 -0.24 -7.01
CA PRO A 158 5.38 0.20 -7.70
C PRO A 158 4.59 1.14 -6.79
N GLY A 159 4.87 2.44 -6.92
CA GLY A 159 4.10 3.47 -6.25
C GLY A 159 4.87 4.38 -5.33
N VAL A 160 6.18 4.25 -5.08
CA VAL A 160 6.98 5.22 -4.31
C VAL A 160 8.10 5.81 -5.19
N SER A 161 8.36 7.10 -5.10
CA SER A 161 9.40 7.85 -5.84
C SER A 161 10.01 8.93 -5.00
N ASP A 162 11.21 9.39 -5.37
CA ASP A 162 11.83 10.54 -4.74
C ASP A 162 11.40 11.83 -5.42
N CYS A 163 11.10 12.85 -4.61
CA CYS A 163 10.94 14.19 -5.12
C CYS A 163 12.24 14.64 -5.81
N ALA A 164 12.17 15.07 -7.06
CA ALA A 164 13.35 15.59 -7.77
C ALA A 164 13.97 16.83 -7.12
N ALA A 165 13.20 17.56 -6.29
CA ALA A 165 13.65 18.76 -5.59
C ALA A 165 14.19 18.46 -4.18
N CYS A 166 13.40 17.82 -3.31
CA CYS A 166 13.80 17.59 -1.90
C CYS A 166 14.32 16.18 -1.59
N MET A 167 14.33 15.27 -2.58
CA MET A 167 14.70 13.85 -2.43
C MET A 167 13.86 13.06 -1.41
N GLU A 168 12.75 13.61 -0.90
CA GLU A 168 11.85 12.88 0.00
C GLU A 168 10.98 11.87 -0.77
N PRO A 169 10.79 10.66 -0.23
CA PRO A 169 9.98 9.64 -0.88
C PRO A 169 8.49 9.94 -0.77
N PHE A 170 7.76 9.78 -1.87
CA PHE A 170 6.33 10.05 -2.00
C PHE A 170 5.63 9.02 -2.88
N PHE A 171 4.29 8.96 -2.81
CA PHE A 171 3.52 8.01 -3.60
C PHE A 171 3.21 8.49 -5.03
N LYS A 172 3.59 7.72 -6.06
CA LYS A 172 3.40 8.05 -7.49
C LYS A 172 1.95 8.28 -7.90
N ILE A 173 0.96 7.73 -7.19
CA ILE A 173 -0.46 7.88 -7.55
C ILE A 173 -0.96 9.34 -7.38
N MET A 174 -0.16 10.24 -6.80
CA MET A 174 -0.46 11.67 -6.74
C MET A 174 -0.14 12.45 -8.05
N MET A 175 0.26 11.77 -9.14
CA MET A 175 0.85 12.37 -10.34
C MET A 175 -0.13 12.79 -11.46
N THR A 176 -1.43 12.97 -11.23
CA THR A 176 -2.34 13.29 -12.36
C THR A 176 -2.06 14.62 -13.05
N ASN A 177 -1.24 15.52 -12.48
CA ASN A 177 -0.97 16.85 -13.05
C ASN A 177 0.52 17.21 -13.26
N LEU A 178 1.47 16.28 -13.18
CA LEU A 178 2.93 16.58 -13.28
C LEU A 178 3.44 17.66 -12.30
N GLN A 179 2.62 18.06 -11.33
CA GLN A 179 2.95 19.04 -10.31
C GLN A 179 3.10 18.30 -8.98
N CYS A 180 4.30 18.42 -8.41
CA CYS A 180 4.63 17.97 -7.08
C CYS A 180 3.69 18.61 -6.04
N GLN A 181 2.79 17.84 -5.41
CA GLN A 181 1.84 18.32 -4.39
C GLN A 181 2.36 18.14 -2.95
N HIS A 182 3.68 18.22 -2.72
CA HIS A 182 4.20 18.20 -1.35
C HIS A 182 3.76 19.46 -0.61
N SER A 183 2.86 19.31 0.36
CA SER A 183 2.27 20.39 1.16
C SER A 183 3.30 21.22 1.95
N PHE A 184 4.55 20.75 2.05
CA PHE A 184 5.59 21.30 2.93
C PHE A 184 6.87 21.74 2.22
N CYS A 185 6.98 21.59 0.89
CA CYS A 185 8.16 22.09 0.17
C CYS A 185 7.94 23.56 -0.20
N ARG A 186 8.72 24.45 0.44
CA ARG A 186 8.67 25.91 0.20
C ARG A 186 8.97 26.29 -1.25
N GLU A 187 9.79 25.49 -1.95
CA GLU A 187 10.15 25.71 -3.36
C GLU A 187 9.03 25.25 -4.31
N CYS A 188 8.31 24.17 -4.00
CA CYS A 188 7.15 23.72 -4.80
C CYS A 188 5.91 24.62 -4.62
N LEU A 189 5.78 25.29 -3.47
CA LEU A 189 4.71 26.27 -3.22
C LEU A 189 4.90 27.59 -4.01
N HIS A 190 6.09 27.87 -4.53
CA HIS A 190 6.40 29.11 -5.26
C HIS A 190 6.40 28.97 -6.80
N ASP A 191 6.49 27.76 -7.33
CA ASP A 191 6.47 27.52 -8.79
C ASP A 191 5.05 27.45 -9.39
N ALA A 192 4.01 27.77 -8.62
CA ALA A 192 2.69 28.13 -9.15
C ALA A 192 2.66 29.55 -9.72
N SER A 193 3.73 29.98 -10.40
CA SER A 193 3.67 31.17 -11.26
C SER A 193 3.02 30.73 -12.58
N PRO A 194 1.90 31.33 -13.01
CA PRO A 194 1.28 30.98 -14.27
C PRO A 194 2.27 31.33 -15.39
N LEU A 195 2.77 30.30 -16.09
CA LEU A 195 3.32 30.52 -17.43
C LEU A 195 2.15 30.98 -18.30
N TYR A 196 2.32 32.16 -18.90
CA TYR A 196 1.41 32.82 -19.83
C TYR A 196 0.94 31.90 -20.96
#